data_AF-A0A256ZV69-F1
#
_entry.id   AF-A0A256ZV69-F1
#
_cell.length_a   1.000
_cell.length_b   1.000
_cell.length_c   1.000
_cell.angle_alpha   90.00
_cell.angle_beta   90.00
_cell.angle_gamma   90.00
#
_symmetry.space_group_name_H-M   'P 1'
#
loop_
_entity.id
_entity.type
_entity.pdbx_description
1 polymer ?
#
loop_
_entity_poly.entity_id
_entity_poly.type
_entity_poly.pdbx_seq_one_letter_code
_entity_poly.pdbx_strand_id
1 'polypeptide(L)'
;MASLSLILEKLAANLPILDYCYILTGRINKAFPVVAYMSKKKKLLAQTEHLSYMFLGILAQILLQTYLALLIFAGCFVVAFPLELYLIKKYPNFVTWEWAKNKSYKFILSVFGWVSINIILYYLTGIIIGKILF
;
A
#
# COMPACT_ATOMS: atom_id res chain seq x y z
N MET A 1 3.83 16.16 -19.32
CA MET A 1 2.51 15.53 -19.18
C MET A 1 2.66 14.03 -19.27
N ALA A 2 2.12 13.26 -18.32
CA ALA A 2 2.07 11.80 -18.47
C ALA A 2 1.07 11.45 -19.58
N SER A 3 1.41 10.49 -20.44
CA SER A 3 0.45 10.00 -21.44
C SER A 3 -0.72 9.32 -20.73
N LEU A 4 -1.93 9.40 -21.31
CA LEU A 4 -3.12 8.75 -20.77
C LEU A 4 -2.89 7.25 -20.49
N SER A 5 -2.14 6.58 -21.37
CA SER A 5 -1.71 5.19 -21.20
C SER A 5 -0.93 4.96 -19.90
N LEU A 6 0.01 5.85 -19.54
CA LEU A 6 0.79 5.71 -18.30
C LEU A 6 -0.07 5.94 -17.05
N ILE A 7 -1.05 6.84 -17.12
CA ILE A 7 -2.00 7.08 -16.01
C ILE A 7 -2.84 5.83 -15.78
N LEU A 8 -3.36 5.23 -16.84
CA LEU A 8 -4.15 3.99 -16.76
C LEU A 8 -3.31 2.81 -16.24
N GLU A 9 -2.05 2.67 -16.68
CA GLU A 9 -1.13 1.65 -16.14
C GLU A 9 -0.92 1.82 -14.63
N LYS A 10 -0.76 3.07 -14.16
CA LYS A 10 -0.60 3.37 -12.72
C LYS A 10 -1.86 3.06 -11.91
N LEU A 11 -3.04 3.40 -12.44
CA LEU A 11 -4.32 3.10 -11.78
C LEU A 11 -4.53 1.59 -11.68
N ALA A 12 -4.35 0.87 -12.79
CA ALA A 12 -4.50 -0.58 -12.82
C ALA A 12 -3.50 -1.30 -11.90
N ALA A 13 -2.28 -0.78 -11.78
CA ALA A 13 -1.26 -1.32 -10.89
C ALA A 13 -1.49 -1.06 -9.40
N ASN A 14 -2.47 -0.21 -9.03
CA ASN A 14 -2.90 0.00 -7.65
C ASN A 14 -4.21 -0.73 -7.31
N LEU A 15 -4.88 -1.32 -8.30
CA LEU A 15 -6.09 -2.09 -8.04
C LEU A 15 -5.71 -3.36 -7.26
N PRO A 16 -6.39 -3.65 -6.13
CA PRO A 16 -6.13 -4.85 -5.36
C PRO A 16 -6.16 -6.09 -6.25
N ILE A 17 -5.22 -7.01 -6.03
CA ILE A 17 -5.03 -8.27 -6.79
C ILE A 17 -4.39 -8.05 -8.18
N LEU A 18 -4.74 -6.98 -8.90
CA LEU A 18 -4.13 -6.69 -10.20
C LEU A 18 -2.66 -6.25 -10.06
N ASP A 19 -2.33 -5.58 -8.97
CA ASP A 19 -0.96 -5.25 -8.56
C ASP A 19 -0.03 -6.49 -8.53
N TYR A 20 -0.51 -7.66 -8.09
CA TYR A 20 0.23 -8.93 -8.17
C TYR A 20 0.58 -9.29 -9.61
N CYS A 21 -0.37 -9.19 -10.54
CA CYS A 21 -0.14 -9.44 -11.96
C CYS A 21 0.91 -8.46 -12.53
N TYR A 22 0.87 -7.19 -12.13
CA TYR A 22 1.86 -6.20 -12.52
C TYR A 22 3.26 -6.50 -11.97
N ILE A 23 3.36 -7.02 -10.74
CA ILE A 23 4.63 -7.44 -10.15
C ILE A 23 5.15 -8.72 -10.82
N LEU A 24 4.26 -9.68 -11.08
CA LEU A 24 4.62 -10.96 -11.72
C LEU A 24 5.15 -10.77 -13.13
N THR A 25 4.56 -9.85 -13.90
CA THR A 25 4.94 -9.51 -15.28
C THR A 25 6.05 -8.47 -15.38
N GLY A 26 6.52 -7.92 -14.25
CA GLY A 26 7.54 -6.86 -14.22
C GLY A 26 7.06 -5.47 -14.67
N ARG A 27 5.80 -5.36 -15.14
CA ARG A 27 5.16 -4.11 -15.57
C ARG A 27 5.06 -3.08 -14.44
N ILE A 28 5.10 -3.52 -13.18
CA ILE A 28 5.14 -2.63 -12.01
C ILE A 28 6.30 -1.63 -12.06
N ASN A 29 7.45 -1.99 -12.64
CA ASN A 29 8.61 -1.10 -12.74
C ASN A 29 8.39 0.01 -13.77
N LYS A 30 7.56 -0.24 -14.78
CA LYS A 30 7.18 0.77 -15.79
C LYS A 30 6.15 1.73 -15.21
N ALA A 31 5.14 1.20 -14.51
CA ALA A 31 4.10 2.00 -13.85
C ALA A 31 4.69 2.85 -12.69
N PHE A 32 5.54 2.24 -11.87
CA PHE A 32 6.19 2.86 -10.71
C PHE A 32 7.71 2.65 -10.73
N PRO A 33 8.46 3.47 -11.48
CA PRO A 33 9.93 3.34 -11.55
C PRO A 33 10.62 3.45 -10.19
N VAL A 34 10.00 4.15 -9.23
CA VAL A 34 10.51 4.31 -7.86
C VAL A 34 10.64 2.98 -7.11
N VAL A 35 9.91 1.94 -7.48
CA VAL A 35 10.04 0.61 -6.84
C VAL A 35 10.98 -0.33 -7.61
N ALA A 36 11.53 0.08 -8.75
CA ALA A 36 12.34 -0.79 -9.61
C ALA A 36 13.56 -1.40 -8.90
N TYR A 37 14.14 -0.68 -7.94
CA TYR A 37 15.29 -1.14 -7.14
C TYR A 37 14.97 -2.28 -6.16
N MET A 38 13.70 -2.52 -5.82
CA MET A 38 13.31 -3.63 -4.95
C MET A 38 13.19 -4.94 -5.75
N SER A 39 13.63 -6.04 -5.16
CA SER A 39 13.49 -7.36 -5.77
C SER A 39 12.01 -7.78 -5.89
N LYS A 40 11.71 -8.64 -6.86
CA LYS A 40 10.36 -9.19 -7.06
C LYS A 40 9.80 -9.84 -5.79
N LYS A 41 10.64 -10.60 -5.07
CA LYS A 41 10.26 -11.25 -3.80
C LYS A 41 9.84 -10.23 -2.74
N LYS A 42 10.58 -9.12 -2.59
CA LYS A 42 10.24 -8.07 -1.62
C LYS A 42 8.93 -7.37 -1.98
N LYS A 43 8.68 -7.12 -3.28
CA LYS A 43 7.40 -6.55 -3.76
C LYS A 43 6.21 -7.45 -3.48
N LEU A 44 6.35 -8.76 -3.74
CA LEU A 44 5.29 -9.74 -3.48
C LEU A 44 5.02 -9.90 -1.98
N LEU A 45 6.05 -9.83 -1.14
CA LEU A 45 5.88 -9.87 0.31
C LEU A 45 5.08 -8.64 0.79
N ALA A 46 5.44 -7.44 0.33
CA ALA A 46 4.71 -6.21 0.65
C ALA A 46 3.23 -6.26 0.22
N GLN A 47 2.93 -6.77 -0.98
CA GLN A 47 1.51 -6.91 -1.38
C GLN A 47 0.76 -7.97 -0.58
N THR A 48 1.47 -9.00 -0.10
CA THR A 48 0.87 -10.00 0.80
C THR A 48 0.53 -9.40 2.15
N GLU A 49 1.31 -8.44 2.63
CA GLU A 49 0.94 -7.66 3.82
C GLU A 49 -0.32 -6.81 3.54
N HIS A 50 -0.49 -6.26 2.33
CA HIS A 50 -1.70 -5.51 1.98
C HIS A 50 -2.99 -6.35 1.99
N LEU A 51 -2.91 -7.65 1.69
CA LEU A 51 -4.06 -8.57 1.85
C LEU A 51 -4.60 -8.60 3.29
N SER A 52 -3.73 -8.45 4.30
CA SER A 52 -4.16 -8.39 5.70
C SER A 52 -5.09 -7.21 5.97
N TYR A 53 -4.89 -6.08 5.30
CA TYR A 53 -5.76 -4.91 5.42
C TYR A 53 -7.13 -5.12 4.77
N MET A 54 -7.23 -5.95 3.73
CA MET A 54 -8.53 -6.36 3.19
C MET A 54 -9.31 -7.21 4.19
N PHE A 55 -8.67 -8.19 4.84
CA PHE A 55 -9.31 -8.95 5.92
C PHE A 55 -9.70 -8.05 7.09
N LEU A 56 -8.85 -7.10 7.46
CA LEU A 56 -9.15 -6.10 8.49
C LEU A 56 -10.37 -5.26 8.11
N GLY A 57 -10.50 -4.86 6.84
CA GLY A 57 -11.66 -4.12 6.33
C GLY A 57 -12.96 -4.91 6.44
N ILE A 58 -12.93 -6.22 6.13
CA ILE A 58 -14.08 -7.12 6.29
C ILE A 58 -14.50 -7.16 7.76
N LEU A 59 -13.54 -7.42 8.67
CA LEU A 59 -13.81 -7.50 10.11
C LEU A 59 -14.32 -6.17 10.67
N ALA A 60 -13.70 -5.06 10.29
CA ALA A 60 -14.10 -3.74 10.72
C ALA A 60 -15.53 -3.41 10.27
N GLN A 61 -15.91 -3.79 9.05
CA GLN A 61 -17.28 -3.62 8.56
C GLN A 61 -18.29 -4.42 9.40
N ILE A 62 -17.98 -5.68 9.72
CA ILE A 62 -18.85 -6.56 10.53
C ILE A 62 -19.04 -5.99 11.94
N LEU A 63 -17.96 -5.48 12.56
CA LEU A 63 -17.96 -5.09 13.97
C LEU A 63 -18.39 -3.64 14.23
N LEU A 64 -18.07 -2.72 13.33
CA LEU A 64 -18.14 -1.27 13.59
C LEU A 64 -19.09 -0.52 12.65
N GLN A 65 -19.57 -1.16 11.58
CA GLN A 65 -20.22 -0.51 10.44
C GLN A 65 -19.31 0.49 9.70
N THR A 66 -19.70 0.82 8.46
CA THR A 66 -18.83 1.48 7.46
C THR A 66 -18.20 2.78 7.96
N TYR A 67 -19.00 3.72 8.49
CA TYR A 67 -18.50 5.05 8.82
C TYR A 67 -17.51 5.06 9.99
N LEU A 68 -17.81 4.28 11.04
CA LEU A 68 -16.93 4.17 12.20
C LEU A 68 -15.64 3.40 11.85
N ALA A 69 -15.75 2.35 11.03
CA ALA A 69 -14.58 1.62 10.50
C ALA A 69 -13.64 2.53 9.70
N LEU A 70 -14.19 3.41 8.86
CA LEU A 70 -13.39 4.38 8.09
C LEU A 70 -12.75 5.45 9.01
N LEU A 71 -13.48 5.94 10.01
CA LEU A 71 -12.98 6.96 10.92
C LEU A 71 -11.84 6.43 11.81
N ILE A 72 -11.98 5.22 12.34
CA ILE A 72 -10.92 4.56 13.11
C ILE A 72 -9.69 4.31 12.22
N PHE A 73 -9.90 3.79 11.01
CA PHE A 73 -8.81 3.58 10.07
C PHE A 73 -8.07 4.87 9.74
N ALA A 74 -8.80 5.97 9.45
CA ALA A 74 -8.20 7.27 9.21
C ALA A 74 -7.41 7.78 10.42
N GLY A 75 -7.95 7.64 11.64
CA GLY A 75 -7.27 8.02 12.88
C GLY A 75 -5.97 7.24 13.08
N CYS A 76 -6.01 5.91 12.91
CA CYS A 76 -4.83 5.06 12.96
C CYS A 76 -3.80 5.46 11.91
N PHE A 77 -4.24 5.77 10.68
CA PHE A 77 -3.37 6.15 9.58
C PHE A 77 -2.65 7.47 9.84
N VAL A 78 -3.35 8.48 10.37
CA VAL A 78 -2.78 9.79 10.73
C VAL A 78 -1.69 9.68 11.80
N VAL A 79 -1.79 8.71 12.72
CA VAL A 79 -0.80 8.47 13.76
C VAL A 79 0.34 7.56 13.28
N ALA A 80 0.02 6.48 12.57
CA ALA A 80 1.00 5.50 12.10
C ALA A 80 1.93 6.08 11.04
N PHE A 81 1.42 6.91 10.13
CA PHE A 81 2.21 7.49 9.04
C PHE A 81 3.43 8.32 9.51
N PRO A 82 3.29 9.33 10.39
CA PRO A 82 4.44 10.08 10.89
C PRO A 82 5.37 9.22 11.76
N LEU A 83 4.81 8.26 12.50
CA LEU A 83 5.59 7.34 13.32
C LEU A 83 6.49 6.44 12.45
N GLU A 84 5.96 5.85 11.38
CA GLU A 84 6.74 5.03 10.46
C GLU A 84 7.85 5.83 9.78
N LEU A 85 7.55 7.05 9.32
CA LEU A 85 8.56 7.92 8.72
C LEU A 85 9.70 8.26 9.69
N TYR A 86 9.37 8.50 10.97
CA TYR A 86 10.37 8.74 12.00
C TYR A 86 11.22 7.49 12.25
N LEU A 87 10.58 6.34 12.44
CA LEU A 87 11.26 5.10 12.78
C LEU A 87 12.19 4.60 11.68
N ILE A 88 11.78 4.71 10.41
CA ILE A 88 12.62 4.39 9.25
C ILE A 88 13.96 5.11 9.28
N LYS A 89 13.95 6.36 9.73
CA LYS A 89 15.13 7.21 9.74
C LYS A 89 15.99 7.00 10.96
N LYS A 90 15.36 6.71 12.10
CA LYS A 90 16.07 6.42 13.34
C LYS A 90 16.71 5.03 13.34
N TYR A 91 16.07 4.05 12.69
CA TYR A 91 16.47 2.64 12.73
C TYR A 91 16.56 2.00 11.34
N PRO A 92 17.38 2.52 10.42
CA PRO A 92 17.40 2.09 9.01
C PRO A 92 17.87 0.64 8.78
N ASN A 93 18.38 -0.04 9.81
CA ASN A 93 18.82 -1.43 9.74
C ASN A 93 17.74 -2.44 10.15
N PHE A 94 16.55 -1.99 10.56
CA PHE A 94 15.44 -2.90 10.85
C PHE A 94 14.96 -3.56 9.54
N VAL A 95 14.64 -4.86 9.58
CA VAL A 95 14.37 -5.68 8.38
C VAL A 95 13.25 -5.07 7.51
N THR A 96 12.20 -4.55 8.15
CA THR A 96 11.07 -3.89 7.48
C THR A 96 11.48 -2.63 6.70
N TRP A 97 12.55 -1.94 7.12
CA TRP A 97 12.97 -0.64 6.58
C TRP A 97 14.28 -0.70 5.79
N GLU A 98 14.82 -1.89 5.60
CA GLU A 98 16.06 -2.10 4.84
C GLU A 98 15.98 -1.49 3.42
N TRP A 99 14.79 -1.46 2.83
CA TRP A 99 14.54 -0.84 1.52
C TRP A 99 14.77 0.68 1.50
N ALA A 100 14.68 1.35 2.65
CA ALA A 100 14.87 2.79 2.80
C ALA A 100 16.32 3.17 3.12
N LYS A 101 17.20 2.17 3.34
CA LYS A 101 18.61 2.39 3.64
C LYS A 101 19.29 3.17 2.50
N ASN A 102 20.04 4.21 2.87
CA ASN A 102 20.73 5.12 1.94
C ASN A 102 19.80 5.84 0.93
N LYS A 103 18.50 5.96 1.23
CA LYS A 103 17.55 6.71 0.40
C LYS A 103 17.23 8.08 1.01
N SER A 104 16.95 9.04 0.13
CA SER A 104 16.51 10.38 0.53
C SER A 104 15.08 10.36 1.10
N TYR A 105 14.73 11.33 1.95
CA TYR A 105 13.36 11.45 2.47
C TYR A 105 12.31 11.57 1.36
N LYS A 106 12.62 12.33 0.30
CA LYS A 106 11.74 12.48 -0.87
C LYS A 106 11.45 11.12 -1.53
N PHE A 107 12.47 10.27 -1.64
CA PHE A 107 12.30 8.93 -2.19
C PHE A 107 11.45 8.05 -1.28
N ILE A 108 11.73 8.04 0.03
CA ILE A 108 10.98 7.28 1.03
C ILE A 108 9.50 7.69 1.01
N LEU A 109 9.22 8.99 1.05
CA LEU A 109 7.85 9.53 0.96
C LEU A 109 7.13 9.11 -0.32
N SER A 110 7.83 9.06 -1.45
CA SER A 110 7.21 8.62 -2.71
C SER A 110 6.81 7.15 -2.68
N VAL A 111 7.64 6.28 -2.09
CA VAL A 111 7.31 4.86 -1.91
C VAL A 111 6.18 4.71 -0.90
N PHE A 112 6.24 5.45 0.21
CA PHE A 112 5.17 5.50 1.21
C PHE A 112 3.84 5.91 0.63
N GLY A 113 3.80 6.97 -0.18
CA GLY A 113 2.57 7.43 -0.82
C GLY A 113 1.94 6.34 -1.68
N TRP A 114 2.75 5.58 -2.42
CA TRP A 114 2.26 4.44 -3.20
C TRP A 114 1.73 3.31 -2.31
N VAL A 115 2.48 2.91 -1.28
CA VAL A 115 2.07 1.89 -0.29
C VAL A 115 0.76 2.29 0.41
N SER A 116 0.66 3.54 0.82
CA SER A 116 -0.51 4.12 1.49
C SER A 116 -1.77 3.99 0.64
N ILE A 117 -1.68 4.36 -0.64
CA ILE A 117 -2.80 4.22 -1.58
C ILE A 117 -3.22 2.75 -1.70
N ASN A 118 -2.27 1.82 -1.79
CA ASN A 118 -2.59 0.39 -1.87
C ASN A 118 -3.28 -0.09 -0.59
N ILE A 119 -2.74 0.22 0.59
CA ILE A 119 -3.35 -0.15 1.88
C ILE A 119 -4.80 0.35 1.97
N ILE A 120 -5.04 1.62 1.62
CA ILE A 120 -6.39 2.21 1.62
C ILE A 120 -7.31 1.44 0.66
N LEU A 121 -6.87 1.16 -0.56
CA LEU A 121 -7.68 0.44 -1.55
C LEU A 121 -8.01 -0.99 -1.08
N TYR A 122 -7.05 -1.72 -0.54
CA TYR A 122 -7.27 -3.06 0.02
C TYR A 122 -8.27 -3.01 1.19
N TYR A 123 -8.12 -2.06 2.11
CA TYR A 123 -9.06 -1.89 3.23
C TYR A 123 -10.48 -1.56 2.76
N LEU A 124 -10.62 -0.64 1.80
CA LEU A 124 -11.92 -0.27 1.22
C LEU A 124 -12.57 -1.45 0.50
N THR A 125 -11.81 -2.23 -0.28
CA THR A 125 -12.30 -3.47 -0.89
C THR A 125 -12.79 -4.44 0.18
N GLY A 126 -12.05 -4.58 1.28
CA GLY A 126 -12.47 -5.38 2.43
C GLY A 126 -13.80 -4.93 3.02
N ILE A 127 -13.97 -3.62 3.25
CA ILE A 127 -15.24 -3.05 3.73
C ILE A 127 -16.40 -3.36 2.77
N ILE A 128 -16.19 -3.18 1.47
CA ILE A 128 -17.21 -3.43 0.45
C ILE A 128 -17.61 -4.91 0.46
N ILE A 129 -16.63 -5.83 0.49
CA ILE A 129 -16.87 -7.26 0.59
C ILE A 129 -17.68 -7.57 1.86
N GLY A 130 -17.24 -7.04 3.01
CA GLY A 130 -17.93 -7.23 4.29
C GLY A 130 -19.40 -6.77 4.23
N LYS A 131 -19.67 -5.63 3.59
CA LYS A 131 -21.00 -5.05 3.46
C LYS A 131 -21.91 -5.83 2.51
N ILE A 132 -21.34 -6.47 1.50
CA ILE A 132 -22.10 -7.32 0.56
C ILE A 132 -22.46 -8.65 1.21
N LEU A 133 -21.59 -9.18 2.07
CA LEU A 133 -21.73 -10.51 2.66
C LEU A 133 -22.49 -10.53 4.00
N PHE A 134 -22.47 -9.42 4.76
CA PHE A 134 -23.04 -9.30 6.12
C PHE A 134 -23.78 -7.97 6.29
#